data_AF-A0A1R2CE47-F1
#
_entry.id   AF-A0A1R2CE47-F1
#
_cell.length_a   1.000
_cell.length_b   1.000
_cell.length_c   1.000
_cell.angle_alpha   90.00
_cell.angle_beta   90.00
_cell.angle_gamma   90.00
#
_symmetry.space_group_name_H-M   'P 1'
#
loop_
_entity.id
_entity.type
_entity.pdbx_description
1 polymer ?
#
loop_
_entity_poly.entity_id
_entity_poly.type
_entity_poly.pdbx_seq_one_letter_code
_entity_poly.pdbx_strand_id
1 'polypeptide(L)'
;MTSIQDALVSVSLEKYAEAFSASGFLSLEDLTLLGPADLDKVLAEVGMLKGHTFKLKKMIEDAKLGNAPKPKPLMPSAMLPPKPKPEFTMPSNGQQTKIDIQRVPEGPSIRENGDKATTIKAQLTNILQSKEALVNSLKNFMELDLDPYFQALNQLKTMQHTARELLQTDVEMIN
;
A
#
# COMPACT_ATOMS: atom_id res chain seq x y z
N MET A 1 -0.49 2.97 -31.63
CA MET A 1 -1.57 2.65 -30.67
C MET A 1 -1.29 1.27 -30.12
N THR A 2 -1.11 1.15 -28.80
CA THR A 2 -0.98 -0.15 -28.11
C THR A 2 -2.38 -0.71 -27.85
N SER A 3 -2.62 -1.93 -28.35
CA SER A 3 -3.86 -2.68 -28.05
C SER A 3 -3.97 -2.92 -26.55
N ILE A 4 -5.20 -2.96 -26.03
CA ILE A 4 -5.44 -3.33 -24.63
C ILE A 4 -4.89 -4.74 -24.33
N GLN A 5 -4.90 -5.64 -25.32
CA GLN A 5 -4.41 -6.99 -25.17
C GLN A 5 -2.89 -7.01 -24.96
N ASP A 6 -2.14 -6.24 -25.75
CA ASP A 6 -0.69 -6.10 -25.60
C ASP A 6 -0.33 -5.46 -24.25
N ALA A 7 -1.10 -4.47 -23.83
CA ALA A 7 -0.93 -3.81 -22.54
C ALA A 7 -1.14 -4.80 -21.39
N LEU A 8 -2.21 -5.59 -21.42
CA LEU A 8 -2.50 -6.61 -20.41
C LEU A 8 -1.45 -7.72 -20.38
N VAL A 9 -0.96 -8.18 -21.53
CA VAL A 9 0.15 -9.16 -21.61
C VAL A 9 1.41 -8.61 -20.95
N SER A 10 1.73 -7.32 -21.14
CA SER A 10 2.93 -6.70 -20.54
C SER A 10 2.93 -6.71 -19.01
N VAL A 11 1.73 -6.74 -18.41
CA VAL A 11 1.52 -6.83 -16.95
C VAL A 11 1.02 -8.20 -16.49
N SER A 12 1.05 -9.23 -17.36
CA SER A 12 0.60 -10.59 -17.04
C SER A 12 -0.86 -10.67 -16.57
N LEU A 13 -1.73 -9.91 -17.24
CA LEU A 13 -3.17 -9.80 -16.98
C LEU A 13 -4.00 -10.21 -18.21
N GLU A 14 -3.44 -10.99 -19.14
CA GLU A 14 -4.11 -11.38 -20.40
C GLU A 14 -5.47 -12.05 -20.21
N LYS A 15 -5.70 -12.71 -19.07
CA LYS A 15 -6.98 -13.35 -18.72
C LYS A 15 -8.18 -12.39 -18.66
N TYR A 16 -7.93 -11.08 -18.58
CA TYR A 16 -8.98 -10.05 -18.57
C TYR A 16 -9.25 -9.47 -19.97
N ALA A 17 -8.49 -9.86 -20.99
CA ALA A 17 -8.59 -9.26 -22.33
C ALA A 17 -9.98 -9.42 -22.96
N GLU A 18 -10.62 -10.57 -22.78
CA GLU A 18 -11.99 -10.82 -23.27
C GLU A 18 -13.00 -9.90 -22.58
N ALA A 19 -12.86 -9.71 -21.27
CA ALA A 19 -13.77 -8.86 -20.50
C ALA A 19 -13.61 -7.37 -20.87
N PHE A 20 -12.38 -6.88 -21.10
CA PHE A 20 -12.17 -5.53 -21.64
C PHE A 20 -12.73 -5.36 -23.05
N SER A 21 -12.58 -6.37 -23.90
CA SER A 21 -13.13 -6.36 -25.26
C SER A 21 -14.66 -6.34 -25.24
N ALA A 22 -15.28 -7.10 -24.33
CA ALA A 22 -16.73 -7.12 -24.13
C ALA A 22 -17.26 -5.78 -23.58
N SER A 23 -16.48 -5.10 -22.74
CA SER A 23 -16.79 -3.76 -22.23
C SER A 23 -16.53 -2.63 -23.24
N GLY A 24 -16.04 -2.95 -24.45
CA GLY A 24 -15.81 -1.97 -25.52
C GLY A 24 -14.49 -1.20 -25.42
N PHE A 25 -13.58 -1.59 -24.51
CA PHE A 25 -12.25 -0.99 -24.39
C PHE A 25 -11.28 -1.77 -25.26
N LEU A 26 -10.91 -1.21 -26.42
CA LEU A 26 -10.04 -1.86 -27.39
C LEU A 26 -8.59 -1.34 -27.34
N SER A 27 -8.39 -0.13 -26.82
CA SER A 27 -7.07 0.49 -26.74
C SER A 27 -6.71 0.87 -25.31
N LEU A 28 -5.40 0.97 -25.05
CA LEU A 28 -4.90 1.50 -23.79
C LEU A 28 -5.25 2.99 -23.62
N GLU A 29 -5.36 3.72 -24.73
CA GLU A 29 -5.68 5.15 -24.74
C GLU A 29 -7.08 5.40 -24.16
N ASP A 30 -8.05 4.54 -24.47
CA ASP A 30 -9.42 4.62 -23.92
C ASP A 30 -9.43 4.61 -22.38
N LEU A 31 -8.56 3.80 -21.76
CA LEU A 31 -8.44 3.71 -20.30
C LEU A 31 -7.66 4.88 -19.70
N THR A 32 -6.75 5.50 -20.45
CA THR A 32 -6.02 6.68 -19.99
C THR A 32 -6.90 7.93 -19.94
N LEU A 33 -7.93 8.00 -20.80
CA LEU A 33 -8.86 9.13 -20.83
C LEU A 33 -9.86 9.11 -19.65
N LEU A 34 -10.05 7.97 -19.01
CA LEU A 34 -10.93 7.85 -17.85
C LEU A 34 -10.38 8.54 -16.61
N GLY A 35 -11.28 9.18 -15.88
CA GLY A 35 -11.03 9.66 -14.52
C GLY A 35 -10.86 8.50 -13.53
N PRO A 36 -10.22 8.74 -12.37
CA PRO A 36 -9.92 7.69 -11.39
C PRO A 36 -11.17 6.95 -10.88
N ALA A 37 -12.29 7.66 -10.71
CA ALA A 37 -13.55 7.07 -10.24
C ALA A 37 -14.22 6.17 -11.30
N ASP A 38 -14.19 6.57 -12.57
CA ASP A 38 -14.79 5.80 -13.67
C ASP A 38 -13.92 4.60 -14.04
N LEU A 39 -12.60 4.75 -13.96
CA LEU A 39 -11.67 3.66 -14.10
C LEU A 39 -11.93 2.59 -13.03
N ASP A 40 -12.14 2.97 -11.76
CA ASP A 40 -12.48 2.01 -10.71
C ASP A 40 -13.76 1.22 -11.00
N LYS A 41 -14.78 1.87 -11.56
CA LYS A 41 -16.02 1.18 -11.95
C LYS A 41 -15.78 0.16 -13.04
N VAL A 42 -15.12 0.56 -14.13
CA VAL A 42 -14.79 -0.35 -15.25
C VAL A 42 -13.99 -1.55 -14.76
N LEU A 43 -12.97 -1.31 -13.93
CA LEU A 43 -12.13 -2.39 -13.42
C LEU A 43 -12.87 -3.34 -12.47
N ALA A 44 -13.86 -2.84 -11.72
CA ALA A 44 -14.75 -3.66 -10.91
C ALA A 44 -15.74 -4.47 -11.77
N GLU A 45 -16.25 -3.87 -12.85
CA GLU A 45 -17.20 -4.50 -13.79
C GLU A 45 -16.53 -5.63 -14.58
N VAL A 46 -15.25 -5.46 -14.93
CA VAL A 46 -14.38 -6.49 -15.53
C VAL A 46 -14.01 -7.59 -14.52
N GLY A 47 -14.37 -7.45 -13.25
CA GLY A 47 -14.14 -8.46 -12.20
C GLY A 47 -12.67 -8.58 -11.79
N MET A 48 -11.89 -7.50 -11.89
CA MET A 48 -10.48 -7.53 -11.49
C MET A 48 -10.29 -7.56 -9.97
N LEU A 49 -9.45 -8.50 -9.51
CA LEU A 49 -9.02 -8.56 -8.11
C LEU A 49 -8.19 -7.32 -7.75
N LYS A 50 -8.31 -6.83 -6.51
CA LYS A 50 -7.66 -5.59 -6.00
C LYS A 50 -6.18 -5.44 -6.38
N GLY A 51 -5.40 -6.52 -6.32
CA GLY A 51 -3.98 -6.50 -6.69
C GLY A 51 -3.75 -6.32 -8.20
N HIS A 52 -4.62 -6.88 -9.04
CA HIS A 52 -4.57 -6.71 -10.49
C HIS A 52 -5.04 -5.33 -10.92
N THR A 53 -6.09 -4.80 -10.26
CA THR A 53 -6.56 -3.41 -10.40
C THR A 53 -5.42 -2.44 -10.14
N PHE A 54 -4.71 -2.62 -9.03
CA PHE A 54 -3.55 -1.80 -8.69
C PHE A 54 -2.44 -1.86 -9.76
N LYS A 55 -2.12 -3.07 -10.22
CA LYS A 55 -1.07 -3.29 -11.24
C LYS A 55 -1.40 -2.60 -12.57
N LEU A 56 -2.65 -2.68 -13.02
CA LEU A 56 -3.09 -2.04 -14.27
C LEU A 56 -3.17 -0.52 -14.12
N LYS A 57 -3.70 -0.01 -12.99
CA LYS A 57 -3.70 1.43 -12.70
C LYS A 57 -2.30 2.03 -12.73
N LYS A 58 -1.34 1.36 -12.10
CA LYS A 58 0.06 1.79 -12.12
C LYS A 58 0.61 1.86 -13.56
N MET A 59 0.33 0.86 -14.39
CA MET A 59 0.73 0.86 -15.79
C MET A 59 0.07 2.00 -16.59
N ILE A 60 -1.20 2.29 -16.35
CA ILE A 60 -1.92 3.41 -16.98
C ILE A 60 -1.31 4.76 -16.55
N GLU A 61 -0.94 4.89 -15.27
CA GLU A 61 -0.28 6.09 -14.73
C GLU A 61 1.13 6.29 -15.32
N ASP A 62 1.92 5.22 -15.42
CA ASP A 62 3.23 5.23 -16.08
C ASP A 62 3.10 5.61 -17.57
N ALA A 63 2.07 5.12 -18.25
CA ALA A 63 1.77 5.45 -19.65
C ALA A 63 1.32 6.93 -19.82
N LYS A 64 0.55 7.49 -18.88
CA LYS A 64 0.17 8.91 -18.86
C LYS A 64 1.38 9.84 -18.71
N LEU A 65 2.42 9.39 -17.98
CA LEU A 65 3.66 10.15 -17.77
C LEU A 65 4.66 10.05 -18.94
N GLY A 66 4.31 9.36 -20.03
CA GLY A 66 5.22 9.13 -21.17
C GLY A 66 6.26 8.04 -20.95
N ASN A 67 6.15 7.26 -19.86
CA ASN A 67 7.00 6.11 -19.56
C ASN A 67 6.28 4.80 -19.91
N ALA A 68 5.97 4.60 -21.19
CA ALA A 68 5.43 3.32 -21.63
C ALA A 68 6.46 2.19 -21.40
N PRO A 69 6.08 1.05 -20.79
CA PRO A 69 6.97 -0.09 -20.65
C PRO A 69 7.31 -0.62 -22.03
N LYS A 70 8.59 -0.62 -22.40
CA LYS A 70 9.05 -1.33 -23.61
C LYS A 70 8.75 -2.83 -23.45
N PRO A 71 8.21 -3.50 -24.49
CA PRO A 71 8.04 -4.95 -24.47
C PRO A 71 9.40 -5.60 -24.21
N LYS A 72 9.47 -6.45 -23.18
CA LYS A 72 10.67 -7.23 -22.90
C LYS A 72 10.89 -8.24 -24.03
N PRO A 73 12.09 -8.29 -24.63
CA PRO A 73 12.43 -9.38 -25.54
C PRO A 73 12.38 -10.71 -24.80
N LEU A 74 11.69 -11.69 -25.38
CA LEU A 74 11.77 -13.10 -24.99
C LEU A 74 13.22 -13.57 -25.17
N MET A 75 13.95 -13.78 -24.08
CA MET A 75 15.22 -14.50 -24.12
C MET A 75 15.00 -15.95 -23.68
N PRO A 76 15.46 -16.94 -24.45
CA PRO A 76 15.39 -18.35 -24.08
C PRO A 76 16.34 -18.67 -22.92
N SER A 77 15.90 -19.60 -22.08
CA SER A 77 16.67 -20.15 -20.95
C SER A 77 18.05 -20.67 -21.39
N ALA A 78 19.12 -20.17 -20.77
CA ALA A 78 20.41 -20.85 -20.78
C ALA A 78 21.26 -20.49 -19.55
N MET A 79 21.55 -21.53 -18.77
CA MET A 79 22.76 -21.78 -17.97
C MET A 79 23.02 -20.96 -16.69
N LEU A 80 22.79 -21.65 -15.57
CA LEU A 80 23.45 -21.46 -14.26
C LEU A 80 24.98 -21.42 -14.37
N PRO A 81 25.64 -20.73 -13.43
CA PRO A 81 26.56 -21.42 -12.51
C PRO A 81 26.35 -21.06 -11.02
N PRO A 82 26.89 -21.87 -10.08
CA PRO A 82 26.50 -21.87 -8.66
C PRO A 82 27.39 -21.00 -7.73
N LYS A 83 26.76 -20.47 -6.67
CA LYS A 83 27.21 -20.14 -5.28
C LYS A 83 28.62 -19.54 -5.05
N PRO A 84 28.75 -18.57 -4.12
CA PRO A 84 29.02 -18.97 -2.74
C PRO A 84 28.24 -18.19 -1.65
N LYS A 85 28.34 -18.74 -0.44
CA LYS A 85 27.60 -18.50 0.81
C LYS A 85 27.59 -17.04 1.32
N PRO A 86 26.53 -16.57 1.99
CA PRO A 86 26.60 -15.43 2.89
C PRO A 86 27.08 -15.87 4.29
N GLU A 87 28.18 -15.27 4.76
CA GLU A 87 28.57 -15.28 6.17
C GLU A 87 27.62 -14.38 6.97
N PHE A 88 27.09 -14.95 8.04
CA PHE A 88 26.37 -14.25 9.09
C PHE A 88 27.37 -13.48 9.96
N THR A 89 27.15 -12.18 10.15
CA THR A 89 27.58 -11.48 11.37
C THR A 89 26.43 -10.60 11.86
N MET A 90 25.99 -10.93 13.08
CA MET A 90 24.96 -10.26 13.88
C MET A 90 25.54 -9.02 14.59
N PRO A 91 24.71 -8.17 15.23
CA PRO A 91 24.83 -6.72 15.20
C PRO A 91 25.58 -6.14 16.41
N SER A 92 26.11 -4.93 16.26
CA SER A 92 26.55 -4.11 17.40
C SER A 92 25.59 -2.95 17.60
N ASN A 93 25.04 -2.92 18.80
CA ASN A 93 24.11 -1.96 19.36
C ASN A 93 24.92 -0.82 19.99
N GLY A 94 24.59 0.43 19.68
CA GLY A 94 25.30 1.59 20.23
C GLY A 94 24.49 2.87 20.00
N GLN A 95 23.73 3.24 21.02
CA GLN A 95 23.04 4.52 21.16
C GLN A 95 24.04 5.68 21.06
N GLN A 96 23.67 6.78 20.39
CA GLN A 96 23.68 8.13 20.98
C GLN A 96 23.18 9.20 19.99
N THR A 97 22.16 9.92 20.44
CA THR A 97 21.66 11.21 19.97
C THR A 97 22.74 12.30 19.99
N LYS A 98 22.91 13.04 18.88
CA LYS A 98 23.07 14.50 18.90
C LYS A 98 22.86 15.10 17.51
N ILE A 99 21.87 15.99 17.43
CA ILE A 99 21.57 16.82 16.27
C ILE A 99 22.54 17.99 16.35
N ASP A 100 23.40 18.19 15.34
CA ASP A 100 24.17 19.42 15.17
C ASP A 100 24.04 19.88 13.72
N ILE A 101 23.44 21.05 13.55
CA ILE A 101 23.25 21.73 12.26
C ILE A 101 24.52 22.54 12.02
N GLN A 102 25.39 22.10 11.11
CA GLN A 102 26.57 22.88 10.71
C GLN A 102 26.83 22.90 9.19
N ARG A 103 26.26 23.95 8.60
CA ARG A 103 26.64 24.81 7.45
C ARG A 103 27.98 24.54 6.70
N VAL A 104 27.87 24.18 5.39
CA VAL A 104 28.58 24.70 4.15
C VAL A 104 30.13 24.46 4.04
N PRO A 105 30.85 24.38 2.87
CA PRO A 105 30.56 24.68 1.45
C PRO A 105 30.92 23.61 0.39
N GLU A 106 30.52 23.92 -0.84
CA GLU A 106 30.78 23.29 -2.14
C GLU A 106 32.27 23.15 -2.52
N GLY A 107 32.61 22.08 -3.24
CA GLY A 107 33.86 21.94 -4.00
C GLY A 107 34.09 20.51 -4.56
N PRO A 108 34.41 20.31 -5.84
CA PRO A 108 34.04 19.10 -6.60
C PRO A 108 35.17 18.06 -6.67
N SER A 109 34.90 16.79 -6.32
CA SER A 109 35.68 15.65 -6.86
C SER A 109 35.05 14.28 -6.54
N ILE A 110 34.44 13.67 -7.56
CA ILE A 110 34.43 12.21 -7.85
C ILE A 110 34.23 11.27 -6.63
N ARG A 111 33.02 11.24 -6.02
CA ARG A 111 32.59 10.16 -5.08
C ARG A 111 31.10 9.79 -5.14
N GLU A 112 30.40 10.18 -6.20
CA GLU A 112 28.92 10.16 -6.23
C GLU A 112 28.26 8.77 -6.09
N ASN A 113 28.96 7.67 -6.33
CA ASN A 113 28.37 6.32 -6.23
C ASN A 113 28.43 5.71 -4.82
N GLY A 114 29.38 6.12 -3.98
CA GLY A 114 29.49 5.63 -2.60
C GLY A 114 28.40 6.22 -1.70
N ASP A 115 28.12 7.52 -1.89
CA ASP A 115 27.15 8.27 -1.09
C ASP A 115 25.71 7.92 -1.46
N LYS A 116 25.44 7.57 -2.72
CA LYS A 116 24.14 7.06 -3.15
C LYS A 116 23.87 5.68 -2.55
N ALA A 117 24.86 4.80 -2.49
CA ALA A 117 24.70 3.47 -1.92
C ALA A 117 24.43 3.50 -0.40
N THR A 118 25.11 4.38 0.34
CA THR A 118 24.84 4.58 1.77
C THR A 118 23.49 5.23 2.02
N THR A 119 23.08 6.19 1.17
CA THR A 119 21.75 6.82 1.23
C THR A 119 20.64 5.82 0.94
N ILE A 120 20.76 4.99 -0.10
CA ILE A 120 19.79 3.94 -0.42
C ILE A 120 19.70 2.92 0.71
N LYS A 121 20.83 2.53 1.31
CA LYS A 121 20.86 1.62 2.47
C LYS A 121 20.17 2.21 3.70
N ALA A 122 20.35 3.52 3.95
CA ALA A 122 19.67 4.23 5.03
C ALA A 122 18.15 4.30 4.77
N GLN A 123 17.74 4.61 3.54
CA GLN A 123 16.33 4.62 3.14
C GLN A 123 15.69 3.24 3.27
N LEU A 124 16.37 2.17 2.85
CA LEU A 124 15.88 0.79 3.01
C LEU A 124 15.71 0.40 4.47
N THR A 125 16.67 0.77 5.34
CA THR A 125 16.55 0.53 6.78
C THR A 125 15.35 1.26 7.37
N ASN A 126 15.15 2.53 6.98
CA ASN A 126 14.01 3.33 7.43
C ASN A 126 12.66 2.72 6.97
N ILE A 127 12.59 2.25 5.72
CA ILE A 127 11.40 1.56 5.19
C ILE A 127 11.11 0.28 5.97
N LEU A 128 12.15 -0.51 6.29
CA LEU A 128 11.99 -1.73 7.07
C LEU A 128 11.48 -1.44 8.50
N GLN A 129 12.04 -0.44 9.17
CA GLN A 129 11.59 0.00 10.48
C GLN A 129 10.14 0.51 10.46
N SER A 130 9.79 1.30 9.45
CA SER A 130 8.43 1.81 9.24
C SER A 130 7.43 0.68 9.01
N LYS A 131 7.84 -0.35 8.25
CA LYS A 131 7.04 -1.56 8.04
C LYS A 131 6.82 -2.32 9.36
N GLU A 132 7.86 -2.51 10.16
CA GLU A 132 7.73 -3.20 11.46
C GLU A 132 6.82 -2.43 12.42
N ALA A 133 6.97 -1.10 12.48
CA ALA A 133 6.09 -0.24 13.27
C ALA A 133 4.62 -0.36 12.81
N LEU A 134 4.38 -0.38 11.50
CA LEU A 134 3.03 -0.53 10.95
C LEU A 134 2.43 -1.90 11.28
N VAL A 135 3.19 -2.98 11.14
CA VAL A 135 2.73 -4.33 11.47
C VAL A 135 2.40 -4.45 12.96
N ASN A 136 3.22 -3.87 13.84
CA ASN A 136 2.94 -3.84 15.27
C ASN A 136 1.70 -3.01 15.60
N SER A 137 1.51 -1.86 14.94
CA SER A 137 0.31 -1.05 15.12
C SER A 137 -0.96 -1.78 14.65
N LEU A 138 -0.89 -2.50 13.52
CA LEU A 138 -1.99 -3.31 13.02
C LEU A 138 -2.33 -4.46 13.97
N LYS A 139 -1.29 -5.12 14.52
CA LYS A 139 -1.46 -6.17 15.50
C LYS A 139 -2.15 -5.64 16.77
N ASN A 140 -1.67 -4.52 17.30
CA ASN A 140 -2.28 -3.87 18.47
C ASN A 140 -3.73 -3.44 18.20
N PHE A 141 -4.05 -3.01 16.98
CA PHE A 141 -5.42 -2.69 16.59
C PHE A 141 -6.33 -3.93 16.53
N MET A 142 -5.80 -5.06 16.03
CA MET A 142 -6.54 -6.33 16.02
C MET A 142 -6.72 -6.93 17.41
N GLU A 143 -5.76 -6.70 18.31
CA GLU A 143 -5.81 -7.12 19.72
C GLU A 143 -6.57 -6.12 20.60
N LEU A 144 -7.14 -5.05 20.03
CA LEU A 144 -7.91 -4.08 20.76
C LEU A 144 -9.22 -4.72 21.23
N ASP A 145 -9.27 -5.06 22.52
CA ASP A 145 -10.46 -5.61 23.15
C ASP A 145 -11.52 -4.50 23.36
N LEU A 146 -12.66 -4.65 22.69
CA LEU A 146 -13.78 -3.73 22.76
C LEU A 146 -14.80 -4.15 23.83
N ASP A 147 -14.67 -5.33 24.43
CA ASP A 147 -15.61 -5.84 25.44
C ASP A 147 -15.77 -4.89 26.64
N PRO A 148 -14.71 -4.26 27.19
CA PRO A 148 -14.85 -3.28 28.26
C PRO A 148 -15.72 -2.08 27.86
N TYR A 149 -15.65 -1.65 26.58
CA TYR A 149 -16.47 -0.55 26.07
C TYR A 149 -17.94 -0.97 25.99
N PHE A 150 -18.23 -2.18 25.49
CA PHE A 150 -19.59 -2.70 25.46
C PHE A 150 -20.18 -2.92 26.86
N GLN A 151 -19.37 -3.37 27.83
CA GLN A 151 -19.80 -3.49 29.22
C GLN A 151 -20.16 -2.12 29.82
N ALA A 152 -19.32 -1.10 29.63
CA ALA A 152 -19.60 0.25 30.10
C ALA A 152 -20.88 0.82 29.46
N LEU A 153 -21.09 0.57 28.16
CA LEU A 153 -22.28 1.01 27.44
C LEU A 153 -23.56 0.34 27.98
N ASN A 154 -23.49 -0.95 28.29
CA ASN A 154 -24.59 -1.68 28.91
C ASN A 154 -24.88 -1.16 30.33
N GLN A 155 -23.85 -0.91 31.14
CA GLN A 155 -24.03 -0.33 32.48
C GLN A 155 -24.72 1.04 32.41
N LEU A 156 -24.30 1.89 31.48
CA LEU A 156 -24.92 3.21 31.28
C LEU A 156 -26.40 3.08 30.88
N LYS A 157 -26.73 2.13 30.01
CA LYS A 157 -28.11 1.85 29.61
C LYS A 157 -28.96 1.39 30.79
N THR A 158 -28.41 0.54 31.65
CA THR A 158 -29.09 0.10 32.88
C THR A 158 -29.33 1.28 33.81
N MET A 159 -28.32 2.12 34.05
CA MET A 159 -28.49 3.33 34.86
C MET A 159 -29.55 4.28 34.29
N GLN A 160 -29.60 4.45 32.97
CA GLN A 160 -30.62 5.27 32.32
C GLN A 160 -32.02 4.70 32.55
N HIS A 161 -32.18 3.37 32.51
CA HIS A 161 -33.45 2.71 32.81
C HIS A 161 -33.87 2.96 34.26
N THR A 162 -32.97 2.70 35.21
CA THR A 162 -33.24 2.90 36.64
C THR A 162 -33.57 4.35 36.95
N ALA A 163 -32.88 5.31 36.34
CA ALA A 163 -33.19 6.73 36.50
C ALA A 163 -34.59 7.10 35.96
N ARG A 164 -35.03 6.48 34.85
CA ARG A 164 -36.38 6.69 34.32
C ARG A 164 -37.46 6.10 35.22
N GLU A 165 -37.24 4.90 35.76
CA GLU A 165 -38.17 4.27 36.70
C GLU A 165 -38.34 5.11 37.97
N LEU A 166 -37.23 5.59 38.56
CA LEU A 166 -37.28 6.47 39.73
C LEU A 166 -38.08 7.74 39.47
N LEU A 167 -37.86 8.39 38.31
CA LEU A 167 -38.61 9.57 37.90
C LEU A 167 -40.10 9.28 37.66
N GLN A 168 -40.49 8.07 37.24
CA GLN A 168 -41.89 7.68 37.09
C GLN A 168 -42.55 7.41 38.44
N THR A 169 -41.88 6.72 39.36
CA THR A 169 -42.41 6.46 40.71
C THR A 169 -42.61 7.73 41.53
N ASP A 170 -41.75 8.74 41.39
CA ASP A 170 -41.93 10.03 42.10
C ASP A 170 -43.13 10.83 41.56
N VAL A 171 -43.55 10.62 40.31
CA VAL A 171 -44.73 11.28 39.72
C VAL A 171 -46.03 10.61 40.18
N GLU A 172 -46.03 9.29 40.45
CA GLU A 172 -47.21 8.57 40.93
C GLU A 172 -47.49 8.76 42.44
N MET A 173 -46.50 9.16 43.25
CA MET A 173 -46.70 9.42 44.68
C MET A 173 -47.18 10.85 45.03
N ILE A 174 -47.35 11.74 44.04
CA ILE A 174 -47.77 13.14 44.24
C ILE A 174 -49.24 13.37 43.81
N ASN A 175 -49.91 12.37 43.24
CA ASN A 175 -51.35 12.38 42.94
C ASN A 175 -52.16 11.54 43.94
#